data_AF-H9MDF9-F1
#
_entry.id   AF-H9MDF9-F1
#
_cell.length_a   1.000
_cell.length_b   1.000
_cell.length_c   1.000
_cell.angle_alpha   90.00
_cell.angle_beta   90.00
_cell.angle_gamma   90.00
#
_symmetry.space_group_name_H-M   'P 1'
#
loop_
_entity.id
_entity.type
_entity.pdbx_description
1 polymer ?
#
loop_
_entity_poly.entity_id
_entity_poly.type
_entity_poly.pdbx_seq_one_letter_code
_entity_poly.pdbx_strand_id
1 'polypeptide(L)' 'MQNDETTLAPWHHFNECVLEGGVAFQKANGAEIWSYASDHPDFNNLFNNAMACNARIVMKAILSKYQGFHSLN' A
#
# COMPACT_ATOMS: atom_id res chain seq x y z
N MET A 1 3.88 1.88 -8.13
CA MET A 1 3.99 1.25 -6.81
C MET A 1 5.02 0.14 -6.80
N GLN A 2 4.85 -0.99 -7.52
CA GLN A 2 5.80 -2.12 -7.42
C GLN A 2 7.27 -1.79 -7.79
N ASN A 3 7.49 -0.88 -8.74
CA ASN A 3 8.84 -0.47 -9.19
C ASN A 3 9.19 0.96 -8.79
N ASP A 4 8.40 1.57 -7.90
CA ASP A 4 8.61 2.94 -7.47
C ASP A 4 9.69 3.02 -6.39
N GLU A 5 10.63 3.95 -6.52
CA GLU A 5 11.78 4.06 -5.61
C GLU A 5 11.36 4.26 -4.16
N THR A 6 10.39 5.14 -3.90
CA THR A 6 9.81 5.38 -2.56
C THR A 6 9.26 4.11 -1.92
N THR A 7 8.74 3.20 -2.76
CA THR A 7 8.18 1.91 -2.32
C THR A 7 9.25 0.83 -2.18
N LEU A 8 10.38 0.95 -2.90
CA LEU A 8 11.48 -0.02 -2.87
C LEU A 8 12.52 0.29 -1.79
N ALA A 9 12.81 1.57 -1.54
CA ALA A 9 13.78 2.02 -0.55
C ALA A 9 13.60 1.42 0.87
N PRO A 10 12.36 1.21 1.39
CA PRO A 10 12.16 0.59 2.69
C PRO A 10 12.78 -0.82 2.81
N TRP A 11 12.88 -1.58 1.72
CA TRP A 11 13.47 -2.93 1.77
C TRP A 11 14.96 -2.91 2.16
N HIS A 12 15.68 -1.83 1.88
CA HIS A 12 17.08 -1.67 2.28
C HIS A 12 17.24 -1.51 3.80
N HIS A 13 16.19 -1.10 4.51
CA HIS A 13 16.17 -0.97 5.97
C HIS A 13 15.59 -2.19 6.68
N PHE A 14 15.30 -3.28 5.97
CA PHE A 14 14.68 -4.47 6.56
C PHE A 14 15.55 -5.09 7.67
N ASN A 15 16.86 -5.24 7.44
CA ASN A 15 17.78 -5.78 8.45
C ASN A 15 17.85 -4.90 9.71
N GLU A 16 17.92 -3.58 9.53
CA GLU A 16 17.91 -2.61 10.63
C GLU A 16 16.62 -2.71 11.45
N CYS A 17 15.47 -2.81 10.78
CA CYS A 17 14.17 -3.00 11.45
C CYS A 17 14.08 -4.31 12.24
N VAL A 18 14.73 -5.38 11.79
CA VAL A 18 14.78 -6.66 12.53
C VAL A 18 15.61 -6.54 13.80
N LEU A 19 16.73 -5.81 13.75
CA LEU A 19 17.65 -5.68 14.88
C LEU A 19 17.21 -4.63 15.90
N GLU A 20 16.72 -3.48 15.43
CA GLU A 20 16.50 -2.28 16.24
C GLU A 20 15.01 -1.90 16.36
N GLY A 21 14.15 -2.53 15.56
CA GLY A 21 12.75 -2.15 15.45
C GLY A 21 12.52 -0.90 14.59
N GLY A 22 11.30 -0.38 14.64
CA GLY A 22 10.84 0.77 13.84
C GLY A 22 10.24 0.39 12.49
N VAL A 23 9.78 1.40 11.74
CA VAL A 23 9.09 1.23 10.46
C VAL A 23 10.03 1.56 9.30
N ALA A 24 10.28 0.57 8.44
CA ALA A 24 11.23 0.69 7.34
C ALA A 24 10.92 1.86 6.38
N PHE A 25 9.64 2.12 6.12
CA PHE A 25 9.23 3.25 5.29
C PHE A 25 9.63 4.60 5.89
N GLN A 26 9.45 4.75 7.20
CA GLN A 26 9.85 5.97 7.90
C GLN A 26 11.36 6.13 7.96
N LYS A 27 12.11 5.03 8.14
CA LYS A 27 13.58 5.06 8.09
C LYS A 27 14.11 5.48 6.71
N ALA A 28 13.49 4.99 5.63
CA ALA A 28 13.90 5.29 4.26
C ALA A 28 13.49 6.70 3.78
N ASN A 29 12.27 7.13 4.12
CA ASN A 29 11.63 8.31 3.53
C ASN A 29 11.45 9.48 4.52
N GLY A 30 11.91 9.32 5.78
CA GLY A 30 11.89 10.36 6.81
C GLY A 30 10.52 10.66 7.43
N ALA A 31 9.44 10.06 6.93
CA ALA A 31 8.08 10.26 7.41
C ALA A 31 7.26 8.96 7.35
N GLU A 32 6.20 8.89 8.16
CA GLU A 32 5.19 7.84 8.08
C GLU A 32 4.46 7.89 6.73
N ILE A 33 4.04 6.74 6.19
CA ILE A 33 3.59 6.61 4.79
C ILE A 33 2.40 7.52 4.44
N TRP A 34 1.45 7.73 5.36
CA TRP A 34 0.29 8.59 5.12
C TRP A 34 0.66 10.06 5.17
N SER A 35 1.54 10.44 6.10
CA SER A 35 2.07 11.81 6.16
C SER A 35 2.87 12.11 4.90
N TYR A 36 3.74 11.19 4.47
CA TYR A 36 4.49 11.30 3.23
C TYR A 36 3.56 11.43 2.01
N ALA A 37 2.54 10.59 1.89
CA ALA A 37 1.58 10.65 0.80
C ALA A 37 0.79 11.96 0.78
N SER A 38 0.42 12.50 1.95
CA SER A 38 -0.26 13.81 2.04
C SER A 38 0.59 14.93 1.43
N ASP A 39 1.90 14.89 1.62
CA ASP A 39 2.83 15.92 1.14
C ASP A 39 3.34 15.67 -0.30
N HIS A 40 3.17 14.45 -0.83
CA HIS A 40 3.66 14.04 -2.14
C HIS A 40 2.51 13.54 -3.04
N PRO A 41 1.81 14.45 -3.75
CA PRO A 41 0.64 14.11 -4.57
C PRO A 41 0.90 13.03 -5.63
N ASP A 42 2.09 12.98 -6.22
CA ASP A 42 2.45 11.98 -7.22
C ASP A 42 2.49 10.57 -6.62
N PHE A 43 3.12 10.43 -5.44
CA PHE A 43 3.13 9.17 -4.70
C PHE A 43 1.72 8.78 -4.24
N ASN A 44 0.94 9.74 -3.74
CA ASN A 44 -0.45 9.49 -3.33
C ASN A 44 -1.31 8.99 -4.48
N ASN A 45 -1.22 9.63 -5.66
CA ASN A 45 -1.93 9.21 -6.86
C ASN A 45 -1.49 7.82 -7.31
N LEU A 46 -0.18 7.55 -7.29
CA LEU A 46 0.37 6.23 -7.62
C LEU A 46 -0.15 5.14 -6.68
N PHE A 47 -0.15 5.40 -5.36
CA PHE A 47 -0.65 4.49 -4.34
C PHE A 47 -2.15 4.22 -4.53
N ASN A 48 -2.96 5.27 -4.65
CA ASN A 48 -4.41 5.16 -4.81
C ASN A 48 -4.80 4.40 -6.08
N ASN A 49 -4.13 4.67 -7.20
CA ASN A 49 -4.37 3.95 -8.44
C ASN A 49 -4.01 2.46 -8.34
N ALA A 50 -2.91 2.13 -7.66
CA ALA A 50 -2.52 0.75 -7.42
C ALA A 50 -3.55 0.01 -6.55
N MET A 51 -3.99 0.64 -5.45
CA MET A 51 -4.99 0.09 -4.54
C MET A 51 -6.35 -0.08 -5.22
N ALA A 52 -6.81 0.90 -6.00
CA ALA A 52 -8.05 0.80 -6.76
C ALA A 52 -8.01 -0.34 -7.79
N CYS A 53 -6.88 -0.50 -8.49
CA CYS A 53 -6.69 -1.60 -9.44
C CYS A 53 -6.79 -2.97 -8.75
N ASN A 54 -6.10 -3.15 -7.62
CA ASN A 54 -6.14 -4.38 -6.83
C ASN A 54 -7.54 -4.66 -6.26
N ALA A 55 -8.17 -3.65 -5.66
CA ALA A 55 -9.51 -3.77 -5.08
C ALA A 55 -10.53 -4.22 -6.12
N ARG A 56 -10.45 -3.70 -7.35
CA ARG A 56 -11.33 -4.13 -8.46
C ARG A 56 -11.19 -5.61 -8.78
N ILE A 57 -9.99 -6.17 -8.74
CA ILE A 57 -9.74 -7.60 -8.99
C ILE A 57 -10.29 -8.44 -7.83
N VAL A 58 -9.96 -8.04 -6.60
CA VAL A 58 -10.39 -8.74 -5.38
C VAL A 58 -11.92 -8.75 -5.27
N MET A 59 -12.58 -7.61 -5.51
CA MET A 59 -14.05 -7.52 -5.45
C MET A 59 -14.74 -8.38 -6.50
N LYS A 60 -14.19 -8.49 -7.71
CA LYS A 60 -14.70 -9.43 -8.72
C LYS A 60 -14.63 -10.87 -8.23
N ALA A 61 -13.53 -11.26 -7.59
CA ALA A 61 -13.38 -12.60 -7.03
C ALA A 61 -14.39 -12.85 -5.89
N ILE A 62 -14.56 -11.87 -4.99
CA ILE A 62 -15.54 -11.95 -3.88
C ILE A 62 -16.95 -12.14 -4.44
N LEU A 63 -17.39 -11.29 -5.36
CA LEU A 63 -18.74 -11.36 -5.93
C LEU A 63 -19.00 -12.67 -6.69
N SER A 64 -17.96 -13.33 -7.21
CA SER A 64 -18.12 -14.61 -7.91
C SER A 64 -18.42 -15.79 -6.98
N LYS A 65 -18.12 -15.68 -5.68
CA LYS A 65 -18.24 -16.78 -4.71
C LYS A 65 -19.16 -16.46 -3.55
N TYR A 66 -19.15 -15.22 -3.07
CA TYR A 66 -19.90 -14.82 -1.90
C TYR A 66 -21.36 -14.50 -2.26
N GLN A 67 -22.26 -15.37 -1.78
CA GLN A 67 -23.70 -15.25 -2.06
C GLN A 67 -24.45 -14.39 -1.04
N GLY A 68 -23.83 -14.00 0.08
CA GLY A 68 -24.50 -13.27 1.17
C GLY A 68 -25.01 -11.86 0.80
N PHE A 69 -24.61 -11.32 -0.35
CA PHE A 69 -25.16 -10.07 -0.88
C PHE A 69 -26.46 -10.24 -1.68
N HIS A 70 -26.86 -11.46 -2.03
CA HIS A 70 -28.08 -11.69 -2.84
C HIS A 70 -29.37 -11.35 -2.08
N SER A 71 -29.34 -11.38 -0.74
CA SER A 71 -30.48 -11.00 0.11
C SER A 71 -30.57 -9.49 0.39
N LEU A 72 -29.65 -8.69 -0.14
CA LEU A 72 -29.63 -7.23 0.00
C LEU A 72 -30.19 -6.50 -1.23
N ASN A 73 -30.65 -7.26 -2.24
CA ASN A 73 -31.33 -6.74 -3.42
C ASN A 73 -32.85 -6.79 -3.27
#